data_AF-A0A1U7M587-F1
#
_entry.id   AF-A0A1U7M587-F1
#
_cell.length_a   1.000
_cell.length_b   1.000
_cell.length_c   1.000
_cell.angle_alpha   90.00
_cell.angle_beta   90.00
_cell.angle_gamma   90.00
#
_symmetry.space_group_name_H-M   'P 1'
#
loop_
_entity.id
_entity.type
_entity.pdbx_description
1 polymer ?
#
loop_
_entity_poly.entity_id
_entity_poly.type
_entity_poly.pdbx_seq_one_letter_code
_entity_poly.pdbx_strand_id
1 'polypeptide(L)' 'MKIKALVSFSGVFSMYKGEVKEYDNEHVLNDLLLAGYIEEVKDKTNKAIKKADKK' A
#
# COMPACT_ATOMS: atom_id res chain seq x y z
N MET A 1 -8.64 -2.57 -7.31
CA MET A 1 -8.86 -2.41 -5.85
C MET A 1 -8.27 -1.08 -5.34
N LYS A 2 -8.73 -0.50 -4.22
CA LYS A 2 -8.08 0.69 -3.65
C LYS A 2 -6.91 0.28 -2.77
N ILE A 3 -5.74 0.86 -3.00
CA ILE A 3 -4.55 0.65 -2.19
C ILE A 3 -4.01 1.95 -1.68
N LYS A 4 -3.48 1.92 -0.46
CA LYS A 4 -2.81 3.04 0.19
C LYS A 4 -1.33 2.76 0.25
N ALA A 5 -0.51 3.70 -0.20
CA ALA A 5 0.93 3.61 -0.02
C ALA A 5 1.30 3.88 1.45
N LEU A 6 2.06 2.98 2.07
CA LEU A 6 2.59 3.14 3.43
C LEU A 6 3.94 3.86 3.44
N VAL A 7 4.66 3.80 2.33
CA VAL A 7 5.94 4.47 2.10
C VAL A 7 5.89 5.21 0.77
N SER A 8 6.74 6.23 0.61
CA SER A 8 6.91 6.89 -0.68
C SER A 8 7.78 6.00 -1.54
N PHE A 9 7.27 5.56 -2.69
CA PHE A 9 8.02 4.76 -3.62
C PHE A 9 7.82 5.26 -5.05
N SER A 10 8.84 5.05 -5.86
CA SER A 10 8.84 5.43 -7.27
C SER A 10 9.32 4.24 -8.09
N GLY A 11 8.54 3.85 -9.09
CA GLY A 11 8.80 2.72 -9.98
C GLY A 11 7.90 2.80 -11.21
N VAL A 12 7.26 1.69 -11.59
CA VAL A 12 6.25 1.65 -12.67
C VAL A 12 5.09 2.62 -12.42
N PHE A 13 4.88 2.99 -11.17
CA PHE A 13 3.99 4.05 -10.73
C PHE A 13 4.63 4.72 -9.52
N SER A 14 4.46 6.04 -9.44
CA SER A 14 4.89 6.83 -8.29
C SER A 14 3.68 7.06 -7.38
N MET A 15 3.84 6.73 -6.10
CA MET A 15 2.89 7.08 -5.04
C MET A 15 3.66 7.60 -3.83
N TYR A 16 3.13 8.64 -3.19
CA TYR A 16 3.64 9.15 -1.93
C TYR A 16 3.05 8.38 -0.75
N LYS A 17 3.81 8.33 0.35
CA LYS A 17 3.34 7.82 1.63
C LYS A 17 2.00 8.47 2.00
N GLY A 18 0.96 7.65 2.13
CA GLY A 18 -0.40 8.06 2.50
C GLY A 18 -1.33 8.31 1.32
N GLU A 19 -0.85 8.30 0.07
CA GLU A 19 -1.74 8.37 -1.10
C GLU A 19 -2.54 7.08 -1.25
N VAL A 20 -3.80 7.24 -1.68
CA VAL A 20 -4.70 6.15 -2.03
C VAL A 20 -4.96 6.19 -3.52
N LYS A 21 -4.75 5.07 -4.20
CA LYS A 21 -5.02 4.95 -5.64
C LYS A 21 -5.74 3.66 -5.94
N GLU A 22 -6.51 3.68 -7.01
CA GLU A 22 -7.12 2.48 -7.55
C GLU A 22 -6.09 1.76 -8.41
N TYR A 23 -5.83 0.51 -8.05
CA TYR A 23 -4.84 -0.34 -8.70
C TYR A 23 -5.34 -1.78 -8.73
N ASP A 24 -5.25 -2.42 -9.89
CA ASP A 24 -5.92 -3.70 -10.15
C ASP A 24 -4.95 -4.81 -10.58
N ASN A 25 -3.64 -4.52 -10.61
CA ASN A 25 -2.65 -5.51 -10.98
C ASN A 25 -2.22 -6.34 -9.77
N GLU A 26 -2.76 -7.56 -9.68
CA GLU A 26 -2.54 -8.48 -8.57
C GLU A 26 -1.07 -8.85 -8.33
N HIS A 27 -0.27 -9.00 -9.39
CA HIS A 27 1.16 -9.34 -9.27
C HIS A 27 1.93 -8.27 -8.49
N VAL A 28 1.68 -7.03 -8.87
CA VAL A 28 2.31 -5.87 -8.27
C VAL A 28 1.76 -5.60 -6.87
N LEU A 29 0.46 -5.82 -6.67
CA LEU A 29 -0.16 -5.73 -5.34
C LEU A 29 0.50 -6.70 -4.36
N ASN A 30 0.71 -7.95 -4.78
CA ASN A 30 1.28 -8.98 -3.94
C ASN A 30 2.75 -8.68 -3.61
N ASP A 31 3.54 -8.27 -4.60
CA ASP A 31 4.93 -7.85 -4.39
C ASP A 31 5.02 -6.67 -3.41
N LEU A 32 4.25 -5.62 -3.64
CA LEU A 32 4.24 -4.44 -2.77
C LEU A 32 3.65 -4.71 -1.38
N LEU A 33 2.68 -5.62 -1.26
CA LEU A 33 2.12 -6.02 0.03
C LEU A 33 3.12 -6.84 0.83
N LEU A 34 3.79 -7.80 0.20
CA LEU A 34 4.85 -8.62 0.80
C LEU A 34 6.05 -7.75 1.21
N ALA A 35 6.40 -6.78 0.38
CA ALA A 35 7.47 -5.84 0.66
C ALA A 35 7.06 -4.77 1.69
N GLY A 36 5.77 -4.66 2.04
CA GLY A 36 5.25 -3.72 3.04
C GLY A 36 5.15 -2.27 2.55
N TYR A 37 5.06 -2.06 1.24
CA TYR A 37 4.98 -0.75 0.61
C TYR A 37 3.55 -0.19 0.53
N ILE A 38 2.54 -1.08 0.45
CA ILE A 38 1.14 -0.72 0.30
C ILE A 38 0.23 -1.48 1.27
N GLU A 39 -0.96 -0.96 1.49
CA GLU A 39 -2.04 -1.54 2.28
C GLU A 39 -3.33 -1.54 1.44
N GLU A 40 -4.04 -2.67 1.35
CA GLU A 40 -5.33 -2.71 0.67
C GLU A 40 -6.40 -1.96 1.47
N VAL A 41 -6.92 -0.87 0.89
CA VAL A 41 -8.06 -0.13 1.45
C VAL A 41 -9.34 -0.79 0.96
N LYS A 42 -9.69 -1.91 1.58
CA LYS A 42 -11.04 -2.46 1.50
C LYS A 42 -11.90 -1.73 2.53
N ASP A 43 -13.06 -1.25 2.10
CA ASP A 43 -14.04 -0.48 2.90
C ASP A 43 -14.74 -1.35 3.98
N LYS A 44 -13.96 -2.15 4.72
CA LYS A 44 -14.43 -2.97 5.84
C LYS A 44 -13.71 -2.51 7.09
N THR A 45 -14.36 -1.57 7.77
CA THR A 45 -14.46 -1.44 9.22
C THR A 45 -13.45 -2.31 10.00
N ASN A 46 -12.41 -1.65 10.52
CA ASN A 46 -11.76 -1.97 11.80
C ASN A 46 -10.93 -3.27 11.89
N LYS A 47 -9.62 -3.19 11.58
CA LYS A 47 -8.52 -3.65 12.47
C LYS A 47 -7.17 -3.68 11.73
N ALA A 48 -6.19 -3.00 12.32
CA ALA A 48 -4.74 -3.19 12.16
C ALA A 48 -4.20 -2.81 10.76
N ILE A 49 -3.05 -2.14 10.61
CA ILE A 49 -1.76 -2.47 11.23
C ILE A 49 -0.94 -1.19 11.46
N LYS A 50 -0.55 -0.99 12.73
CA LYS A 50 0.65 -0.23 13.11
C LYS A 50 1.86 -0.82 12.39
N LYS A 51 2.68 0.02 11.75
CA LYS A 51 4.14 -0.02 11.86
C LYS A 51 4.74 1.21 11.18
N ALA A 52 4.78 2.28 11.96
CA ALA A 52 5.92 3.15 11.91
C ALA A 52 7.13 2.41 12.49
N ASP A 53 8.29 2.78 11.96
CA ASP A 53 9.62 2.62 12.53
C ASP A 53 10.40 1.35 12.19
N LYS A 54 11.46 1.55 11.39
CA LYS A 54 12.74 0.93 11.72
C LYS A 54 13.90 1.85 11.31
N LYS A 55 14.37 2.57 12.33
CA LYS A 55 15.77 2.89 12.69
C LYS A 55 16.62 3.80 11.82
#